data_AF-A0A938LU45-F1
#
_entry.id   AF-A0A938LU45-F1
#
_cell.length_a   1.000
_cell.length_b   1.000
_cell.length_c   1.000
_cell.angle_alpha   90.00
_cell.angle_beta   90.00
_cell.angle_gamma   90.00
#
_symmetry.space_group_name_H-M   'P 1'
#
loop_
_entity.id
_entity.type
_entity.pdbx_description
1 polymer ?
#
loop_
_entity_poly.entity_id
_entity_poly.type
_entity_poly.pdbx_seq_one_letter_code
_entity_poly.pdbx_strand_id
1 'polypeptide(L)'
;MSKLTYFLRQSWLLLAGSFCFGLLIAMTNSALSGRIELNKAAKLNDLTRALLPGAEHFQLLEAEIQVAQPDGSKQKARIFEVLASDKQRIGWSFNAAGTGFAGVIELVVAVDRDFEKIMGFDVLASSETPGFGDQIKADFYRRQYAGAPAEKLMLVKMGNPAVPDGQIVAITGATVSSQAVVDIFNTFLTQIK
;
A
#
# COMPACT_ATOMS: atom_id res chain seq x y z
N MET A 1 20.64 -21.21 -49.71
CA MET A 1 20.80 -20.24 -48.59
C MET A 1 21.25 -21.01 -47.36
N SER A 2 22.34 -20.59 -46.69
CA SER A 2 22.86 -21.33 -45.53
C SER A 2 21.91 -21.17 -44.34
N LYS A 3 21.73 -22.23 -43.52
CA LYS A 3 20.87 -22.20 -42.32
C LYS A 3 21.18 -21.01 -41.40
N LEU A 4 22.44 -20.57 -41.38
CA LEU A 4 22.92 -19.41 -40.61
C LEU A 4 22.33 -18.08 -41.10
N THR A 5 22.26 -17.85 -42.41
CA THR A 5 21.67 -16.60 -42.96
C THR A 5 20.16 -16.49 -42.71
N TYR A 6 19.44 -17.62 -42.73
CA TYR A 6 18.02 -17.66 -42.39
C TYR A 6 17.79 -17.39 -40.90
N PHE A 7 18.61 -18.01 -40.04
CA PHE A 7 18.59 -17.77 -38.60
C PHE A 7 18.86 -16.30 -38.26
N LEU A 8 19.93 -15.70 -38.80
CA LEU A 8 20.24 -14.28 -38.58
C LEU A 8 19.13 -13.34 -39.05
N ARG A 9 18.47 -13.64 -40.17
CA ARG A 9 17.35 -12.85 -40.70
C ARG A 9 16.11 -12.90 -39.79
N GLN A 10 15.83 -14.04 -39.16
CA GLN A 10 14.72 -14.15 -38.19
C GLN A 10 15.07 -13.52 -36.84
N SER A 11 16.31 -13.70 -36.36
CA SER A 11 16.77 -13.12 -35.08
C SER A 11 16.80 -11.60 -35.11
N TRP A 12 17.15 -10.97 -36.24
CA TRP A 12 17.14 -9.50 -36.36
C TRP A 12 15.76 -8.89 -36.14
N LEU A 13 14.69 -9.54 -36.63
CA LEU A 13 13.32 -9.06 -36.41
C LEU A 13 12.95 -9.07 -34.92
N LEU A 14 13.37 -10.11 -34.19
CA LEU A 14 13.17 -10.20 -32.75
C LEU A 14 13.96 -9.10 -32.00
N LEU A 15 15.22 -8.85 -32.40
CA LEU A 15 16.05 -7.81 -31.79
C LEU A 15 15.49 -6.41 -32.04
N ALA A 16 15.14 -6.11 -33.30
CA ALA A 16 14.56 -4.82 -33.67
C ALA A 16 13.20 -4.59 -32.98
N GLY A 17 12.35 -5.63 -32.93
CA GLY A 17 11.07 -5.57 -32.22
C GLY A 17 11.26 -5.28 -30.72
N SER A 18 12.08 -6.07 -30.04
CA SER A 18 12.38 -5.88 -28.61
C SER A 18 12.97 -4.50 -28.31
N PHE A 19 13.85 -4.00 -29.18
CA PHE A 19 14.41 -2.65 -29.04
C PHE A 19 13.34 -1.57 -29.15
N CYS A 20 12.47 -1.63 -30.18
CA CYS A 20 11.39 -0.67 -30.36
C CYS A 20 10.39 -0.68 -29.20
N PHE A 21 9.95 -1.86 -28.75
CA PHE A 21 9.02 -1.95 -27.62
C PHE A 21 9.67 -1.52 -26.30
N GLY A 22 10.92 -1.91 -26.07
CA GLY A 22 11.68 -1.46 -24.89
C GLY A 22 11.84 0.06 -24.86
N LEU A 23 12.14 0.67 -26.00
CA LEU A 23 12.28 2.12 -26.12
C LEU A 23 10.94 2.84 -25.90
N LEU A 24 9.84 2.30 -26.44
CA LEU A 24 8.49 2.85 -26.20
C LEU A 24 8.09 2.80 -24.72
N ILE A 25 8.33 1.67 -24.04
CA ILE A 25 8.06 1.54 -22.60
C ILE A 25 8.93 2.51 -21.80
N ALA A 26 10.23 2.61 -22.12
CA ALA A 26 11.16 3.50 -21.44
C ALA A 26 10.77 4.98 -21.59
N MET A 27 10.41 5.41 -22.80
CA MET A 27 9.95 6.79 -23.06
C MET A 27 8.66 7.09 -22.31
N THR A 28 7.69 6.18 -22.36
CA THR A 28 6.40 6.35 -21.66
C THR A 28 6.62 6.44 -20.15
N ASN A 29 7.43 5.55 -19.59
CA ASN A 29 7.74 5.55 -18.16
C ASN A 29 8.50 6.83 -17.75
N SER A 30 9.50 7.25 -18.53
CA SER A 30 10.25 8.48 -18.27
C SER A 30 9.35 9.71 -18.27
N ALA A 31 8.48 9.84 -19.27
CA ALA A 31 7.58 10.98 -19.41
C ALA A 31 6.48 11.02 -18.33
N LEU A 32 5.95 9.87 -17.91
CA LEU A 32 4.80 9.80 -16.98
C LEU A 32 5.18 9.56 -15.52
N SER A 33 6.37 9.04 -15.21
CA SER A 33 6.79 8.68 -13.85
C SER A 33 6.57 9.81 -12.84
N GLY A 34 6.99 11.04 -13.17
CA GLY A 34 6.78 12.20 -12.31
C GLY A 34 5.30 12.50 -12.03
N ARG A 35 4.42 12.36 -13.05
CA ARG A 35 2.97 12.55 -12.87
C ARG A 35 2.34 11.44 -12.04
N ILE A 36 2.79 10.20 -12.21
CA ILE A 36 2.34 9.05 -11.42
C ILE A 36 2.67 9.27 -9.95
N GLU A 37 3.90 9.71 -9.64
CA GLU A 37 4.34 10.01 -8.28
C GLU A 37 3.53 11.13 -7.65
N LEU A 38 3.29 12.23 -8.37
CA LEU A 38 2.44 13.33 -7.90
C LEU A 38 1.01 12.88 -7.63
N ASN A 39 0.42 12.08 -8.53
CA ASN A 39 -0.94 11.56 -8.35
C ASN A 39 -1.03 10.58 -7.18
N LYS A 40 -0.01 9.74 -6.97
CA LYS A 40 0.07 8.83 -5.82
C LYS A 40 0.17 9.60 -4.51
N ALA A 41 1.03 10.63 -4.45
CA ALA A 41 1.17 11.48 -3.28
C ALA A 41 -0.12 12.27 -2.98
N ALA A 42 -0.75 12.84 -4.01
CA ALA A 42 -2.03 13.53 -3.87
C ALA A 42 -3.13 12.59 -3.35
N LYS A 43 -3.26 11.40 -3.95
CA LYS A 43 -4.22 10.38 -3.51
C LYS A 43 -3.96 9.95 -2.07
N LEU A 44 -2.70 9.77 -1.68
CA LEU A 44 -2.33 9.46 -0.30
C LEU A 44 -2.81 10.57 0.64
N ASN A 45 -2.46 11.83 0.35
CA ASN A 45 -2.87 12.97 1.17
C ASN A 45 -4.39 13.12 1.28
N ASP A 46 -5.12 12.86 0.20
CA ASP A 46 -6.58 12.92 0.18
C ASP A 46 -7.21 11.81 1.04
N LEU A 47 -6.68 10.59 0.95
CA LEU A 47 -7.10 9.48 1.79
C LEU A 47 -6.77 9.75 3.26
N THR A 48 -5.57 10.24 3.56
CA THR A 48 -5.17 10.59 4.93
C THR A 48 -6.07 11.69 5.51
N ARG A 49 -6.52 12.66 4.71
CA ARG A 49 -7.47 13.69 5.16
C ARG A 49 -8.83 13.11 5.53
N ALA A 50 -9.27 12.04 4.87
CA ALA A 50 -10.48 11.31 5.24
C ALA A 50 -10.31 10.52 6.55
N LEU A 51 -9.10 10.04 6.84
CA LEU A 51 -8.78 9.27 8.05
C LEU A 51 -8.50 10.15 9.28
N LEU A 52 -7.97 11.36 9.06
CA LEU A 52 -7.61 12.33 10.10
C LEU A 52 -8.35 13.66 9.85
N PRO A 53 -9.54 13.84 10.43
CA PRO A 53 -10.27 15.11 10.36
C PRO A 53 -9.41 16.24 10.93
N GLY A 54 -9.14 17.27 10.11
CA GLY A 54 -8.25 18.38 10.47
C GLY A 54 -6.84 18.30 9.87
N ALA A 55 -6.53 17.30 9.05
CA ALA A 55 -5.28 17.23 8.30
C ALA A 55 -5.20 18.30 7.19
N GLU A 56 -4.30 19.27 7.34
CA GLU A 56 -4.06 20.31 6.34
C GLU A 56 -2.68 20.24 5.71
N HIS A 57 -1.65 19.96 6.52
CA HIS A 57 -0.28 19.90 6.04
C HIS A 57 0.29 18.49 6.19
N PHE A 58 0.89 18.00 5.11
CA PHE A 58 1.54 16.70 5.03
C PHE A 58 3.03 16.94 4.77
N GLN A 59 3.86 16.76 5.80
CA GLN A 59 5.30 16.91 5.68
C GLN A 59 5.92 15.53 5.54
N LEU A 60 6.53 15.28 4.38
CA LEU A 60 7.31 14.06 4.17
C LEU A 60 8.54 14.11 5.07
N LEU A 61 8.73 13.08 5.91
CA LEU A 61 10.02 12.91 6.56
C LEU A 61 11.01 12.36 5.56
N GLU A 62 12.14 13.03 5.42
CA GLU A 62 13.22 12.62 4.50
C GLU A 62 13.85 11.26 4.87
N ALA A 63 13.54 10.73 6.06
CA ALA A 63 13.90 9.38 6.45
C ALA A 63 13.06 8.35 5.67
N GLU A 64 13.56 7.92 4.51
CA GLU A 64 13.05 6.73 3.82
C GLU A 64 13.33 5.49 4.69
N ILE A 65 12.31 4.98 5.39
CA ILE A 65 12.44 3.73 6.15
C ILE A 65 12.32 2.56 5.18
N GLN A 66 13.35 1.70 5.17
CA GLN A 66 13.31 0.44 4.45
C GLN A 66 12.70 -0.64 5.35
N VAL A 67 11.45 -0.97 5.09
CA VAL A 67 10.72 -2.01 5.79
C VAL A 67 11.08 -3.36 5.17
N ALA A 68 11.61 -4.28 5.97
CA ALA A 68 11.86 -5.65 5.56
C ALA A 68 10.52 -6.39 5.45
N GLN A 69 10.22 -6.91 4.27
CA GLN A 69 9.05 -7.73 4.03
C GLN A 69 9.32 -9.20 4.39
N PRO A 70 8.27 -10.01 4.66
CA PRO A 70 8.42 -11.43 4.94
C PRO A 70 9.07 -12.26 3.82
N ASP A 71 9.02 -11.76 2.57
CA ASP A 71 9.67 -12.39 1.41
C ASP A 71 11.18 -12.09 1.30
N GLY A 72 11.72 -11.33 2.26
CA GLY A 72 13.12 -10.90 2.29
C GLY A 72 13.42 -9.66 1.43
N SER A 73 12.43 -9.12 0.73
CA SER A 73 12.55 -7.85 0.00
C SER A 73 12.50 -6.67 0.97
N LYS A 74 13.01 -5.52 0.52
CA LYS A 74 12.91 -4.26 1.27
C LYS A 74 12.00 -3.31 0.52
N GLN A 75 10.97 -2.83 1.19
CA GLN A 75 10.07 -1.81 0.64
C GLN A 75 10.38 -0.45 1.26
N LYS A 76 10.41 0.57 0.41
CA LYS A 76 10.47 1.97 0.85
C LYS A 76 9.11 2.40 1.40
N ALA A 77 9.06 2.72 2.69
CA ALA A 77 7.93 3.37 3.32
C ALA A 77 8.19 4.88 3.39
N ARG A 78 7.28 5.67 2.80
CA ARG A 78 7.24 7.12 2.94
C ARG A 78 6.34 7.46 4.10
N ILE A 79 6.89 8.19 5.06
CA ILE A 79 6.18 8.60 6.26
C ILE A 79 5.93 10.10 6.15
N PHE A 80 4.68 10.46 6.40
CA PHE A 80 4.19 11.82 6.43
C PHE A 80 3.82 12.16 7.86
N GLU A 81 4.43 13.21 8.38
CA GLU A 81 3.92 13.90 9.55
C GLU A 81 2.70 14.71 9.12
N VAL A 82 1.58 14.48 9.80
CA VAL A 82 0.31 15.14 9.51
C VAL A 82 0.07 16.22 10.56
N LEU A 83 -0.07 17.45 10.09
CA LEU A 83 -0.27 18.64 10.93
C LEU A 83 -1.62 19.30 10.64
N ALA A 84 -2.21 19.89 11.68
CA ALA A 84 -3.37 20.76 11.58
C ALA A 84 -2.99 22.18 11.13
N SER A 85 -3.98 23.03 10.88
CA SER A 85 -3.83 24.43 10.45
C SER A 85 -2.99 25.27 11.43
N ASP A 86 -3.05 24.92 12.72
CA ASP A 86 -2.28 25.56 13.79
C ASP A 86 -0.84 25.02 13.94
N LYS A 87 -0.41 24.15 13.00
CA LYS A 87 0.87 23.44 12.99
C LYS A 87 1.05 22.43 14.13
N GLN A 88 -0.01 22.04 14.85
CA GLN A 88 0.07 20.93 15.79
C GLN A 88 0.05 19.60 15.04
N ARG A 89 0.88 18.65 15.48
CA ARG A 89 0.86 17.27 14.97
C ARG A 89 -0.42 16.58 15.41
N ILE A 90 -1.18 16.12 14.42
CA ILE A 90 -2.39 15.33 14.67
C ILE A 90 -2.13 13.83 14.59
N GLY A 91 -1.12 13.42 13.81
CA GLY A 91 -0.76 12.03 13.65
C GLY A 91 0.29 11.81 12.59
N TRP A 92 0.45 10.56 12.20
CA TRP A 92 1.36 10.13 11.16
C TRP A 92 0.61 9.33 10.11
N SER A 93 1.07 9.40 8.87
CA SER A 93 0.54 8.59 7.79
C SER A 93 1.67 8.01 6.95
N PHE A 94 1.52 6.76 6.51
CA PHE A 94 2.52 6.11 5.69
C PHE A 94 1.89 5.16 4.69
N ASN A 95 2.61 4.92 3.59
CA ASN A 95 2.24 3.85 2.66
C ASN A 95 2.76 2.51 3.19
N ALA A 96 1.91 1.49 3.13
CA ALA A 96 2.26 0.12 3.45
C ALA A 96 1.86 -0.78 2.29
N ALA A 97 2.64 -1.82 1.99
CA ALA A 97 2.21 -2.80 1.01
C ALA A 97 2.67 -4.21 1.35
N GLY A 98 1.99 -5.18 0.78
CA GLY A 98 2.35 -6.58 0.93
C GLY A 98 1.56 -7.47 -0.02
N THR A 99 1.94 -8.73 -0.06
CA THR A 99 1.34 -9.73 -0.95
C THR A 99 -0.03 -10.15 -0.45
N GLY A 100 -1.06 -9.88 -1.25
CA GLY A 100 -2.43 -10.37 -1.08
C GLY A 100 -2.64 -11.76 -1.69
N PHE A 101 -3.90 -12.10 -1.96
CA PHE A 101 -4.26 -13.35 -2.62
C PHE A 101 -4.04 -13.29 -4.13
N ALA A 102 -4.50 -12.20 -4.78
CA ALA A 102 -4.41 -12.04 -6.24
C ALA A 102 -3.21 -11.19 -6.68
N GLY A 103 -2.66 -10.37 -5.79
CA GLY A 103 -1.52 -9.50 -6.08
C GLY A 103 -1.15 -8.62 -4.90
N VAL A 104 -0.31 -7.61 -5.15
CA VAL A 104 0.11 -6.66 -4.12
C VAL A 104 -1.07 -5.78 -3.69
N ILE A 105 -1.23 -5.63 -2.37
CA ILE A 105 -2.15 -4.70 -1.73
C ILE A 105 -1.32 -3.52 -1.22
N GLU A 106 -1.64 -2.31 -1.68
CA GLU A 106 -1.07 -1.05 -1.20
C GLU A 106 -2.11 -0.31 -0.35
N LEU A 107 -1.71 0.05 0.87
CA LEU A 107 -2.52 0.72 1.88
C LEU A 107 -1.94 2.09 2.22
N VAL A 108 -2.82 3.01 2.57
CA VAL A 108 -2.50 4.22 3.32
C VAL A 108 -2.94 4.00 4.75
N VAL A 109 -2.01 4.03 5.69
CA VAL A 109 -2.29 3.87 7.11
C VAL A 109 -2.14 5.23 7.80
N ALA A 110 -3.03 5.51 8.75
CA ALA A 110 -2.95 6.67 9.62
C ALA A 110 -2.93 6.20 11.09
N VAL A 111 -2.02 6.78 11.87
CA VAL A 111 -1.87 6.53 13.31
C VAL A 111 -1.87 7.84 14.07
N ASP A 112 -2.16 7.78 15.36
CA ASP A 112 -2.14 8.95 16.23
C ASP A 112 -0.72 9.50 16.44
N ARG A 113 -0.64 10.66 17.08
CA ARG A 113 0.62 11.40 17.28
C ARG A 113 1.69 10.60 18.02
N ASP A 114 1.27 9.67 18.89
CA ASP A 114 2.11 8.91 19.81
C ASP A 114 2.39 7.47 19.34
N PHE A 115 1.89 7.05 18.16
CA PHE A 115 1.95 5.66 17.68
C PHE A 115 1.38 4.64 18.68
N GLU A 116 0.29 5.01 19.35
CA GLU A 116 -0.46 4.16 20.27
C GLU A 116 -1.73 3.59 19.62
N LYS A 117 -2.37 4.36 18.74
CA LYS A 117 -3.64 3.98 18.12
C LYS A 117 -3.64 4.16 16.62
N ILE A 118 -4.28 3.22 15.94
CA ILE A 118 -4.58 3.32 14.53
C ILE A 118 -5.79 4.24 14.37
N MET A 119 -5.65 5.26 13.55
CA MET A 119 -6.74 6.20 13.23
C MET A 119 -7.60 5.65 12.09
N GLY A 120 -6.99 4.86 11.20
CA GLY A 120 -7.66 4.05 10.21
C GLY A 120 -6.72 3.71 9.05
N PHE A 121 -7.27 3.10 8.01
CA PHE A 121 -6.57 2.92 6.74
C PHE A 121 -7.51 3.00 5.57
N ASP A 122 -6.93 3.21 4.39
CA ASP A 122 -7.61 3.02 3.12
C ASP A 122 -6.71 2.29 2.11
N VAL A 123 -7.31 1.75 1.06
CA VAL A 123 -6.61 0.98 0.03
C VAL A 123 -6.22 1.91 -1.11
N LEU A 124 -4.92 2.12 -1.26
CA LEU A 124 -4.36 2.92 -2.34
C LEU A 124 -4.50 2.21 -3.69
N ALA A 125 -4.13 0.93 -3.72
CA ALA A 125 -4.20 0.05 -4.88
C ALA A 125 -4.35 -1.41 -4.43
N SER A 126 -5.11 -2.20 -5.19
CA SER A 126 -5.24 -3.63 -4.96
C SER A 126 -5.79 -4.29 -6.22
N SER A 127 -5.34 -5.51 -6.51
CA SER A 127 -5.80 -6.35 -7.62
C SER A 127 -6.63 -7.55 -7.13
N GLU A 128 -7.14 -7.48 -5.90
CA GLU A 128 -7.96 -8.53 -5.31
C GLU A 128 -9.26 -8.79 -6.09
N THR A 129 -9.78 -10.01 -5.98
CA THR A 129 -10.96 -10.45 -6.72
C THR A 129 -12.20 -9.65 -6.29
N PRO A 130 -12.90 -8.98 -7.23
CA PRO A 130 -14.15 -8.27 -6.94
C PRO A 130 -15.20 -9.17 -6.28
N GLY A 131 -15.88 -8.66 -5.25
CA GLY A 131 -16.88 -9.40 -4.49
C GLY A 131 -16.33 -10.35 -3.42
N PHE A 132 -15.03 -10.63 -3.42
CA PHE A 132 -14.35 -11.43 -2.40
C PHE A 132 -13.26 -10.60 -1.70
N GLY A 133 -12.01 -10.69 -2.16
CA GLY A 133 -10.87 -9.99 -1.57
C GLY A 133 -10.98 -8.47 -1.65
N ASP A 134 -11.69 -7.93 -2.65
CA ASP A 134 -11.89 -6.48 -2.79
C ASP A 134 -12.72 -5.86 -1.65
N GLN A 135 -13.41 -6.70 -0.85
CA GLN A 135 -14.14 -6.26 0.33
C GLN A 135 -13.23 -5.68 1.43
N ILE A 136 -11.89 -5.79 1.32
CA ILE A 136 -10.96 -5.05 2.18
C ILE A 136 -11.15 -3.52 2.09
N LYS A 137 -11.78 -3.03 1.01
CA LYS A 137 -12.17 -1.62 0.81
C LYS A 137 -13.49 -1.25 1.48
N ALA A 138 -14.23 -2.22 2.01
CA ALA A 138 -15.55 -1.99 2.57
C ALA A 138 -15.46 -1.39 3.98
N ASP A 139 -16.42 -0.53 4.31
CA ASP A 139 -16.51 0.14 5.61
C ASP A 139 -16.52 -0.82 6.80
N PHE A 140 -17.23 -1.95 6.70
CA PHE A 140 -17.34 -2.92 7.79
C PHE A 140 -15.98 -3.53 8.17
N TYR A 141 -15.05 -3.60 7.22
CA TYR A 141 -13.70 -4.11 7.47
C TYR A 141 -12.77 -2.98 7.91
N ARG A 142 -12.78 -1.85 7.19
CA ARG A 142 -11.92 -0.70 7.49
C ARG A 142 -12.14 -0.12 8.89
N ARG A 143 -13.39 -0.02 9.34
CA ARG A 143 -13.72 0.58 10.65
C ARG A 143 -13.19 -0.20 11.85
N GLN A 144 -12.89 -1.50 11.70
CA GLN A 144 -12.34 -2.31 12.79
C GLN A 144 -10.95 -1.83 13.24
N TYR A 145 -10.23 -1.15 12.35
CA TYR A 145 -8.90 -0.63 12.60
C TYR A 145 -8.93 0.75 13.26
N ALA A 146 -10.03 1.51 13.12
CA ALA A 146 -10.13 2.82 13.74
C ALA A 146 -10.25 2.68 15.26
N GLY A 147 -9.30 3.27 15.98
CA GLY A 147 -9.17 3.18 17.43
C GLY A 147 -8.47 1.92 17.96
N ALA A 148 -8.15 0.95 17.08
CA ALA A 148 -7.42 -0.25 17.47
C ALA A 148 -5.99 0.12 17.92
N PRO A 149 -5.36 -0.65 18.83
CA PRO A 149 -3.99 -0.40 19.25
C PRO A 149 -3.04 -0.49 18.05
N ALA A 150 -2.08 0.42 17.97
CA ALA A 150 -0.98 0.41 16.99
C ALA A 150 0.10 -0.62 17.39
N GLU A 151 -0.35 -1.84 17.65
CA GLU A 151 0.46 -2.99 18.05
C GLU A 151 0.16 -4.18 17.13
N LYS A 152 0.61 -5.37 17.52
CA LYS A 152 0.38 -6.58 16.75
C LYS A 152 -1.13 -6.90 16.73
N LEU A 153 -1.72 -6.79 15.54
CA LEU A 153 -3.10 -7.16 15.27
C LEU A 153 -3.23 -8.68 15.05
N MET A 154 -4.40 -9.21 15.38
CA MET A 154 -4.74 -10.62 15.19
C MET A 154 -5.98 -10.76 14.32
N LEU A 155 -5.93 -11.63 13.31
CA LEU A 155 -7.10 -11.96 12.52
C LEU A 155 -7.91 -13.06 13.23
N VAL A 156 -9.20 -12.83 13.42
CA VAL A 156 -10.14 -13.78 14.05
C VAL A 156 -11.29 -14.09 13.10
N LYS A 157 -11.88 -15.28 13.23
CA LYS A 157 -13.05 -15.68 12.40
C LYS A 157 -14.38 -15.21 12.99
N MET A 158 -14.45 -15.06 14.31
CA MET A 158 -15.62 -14.61 15.04
C MET A 158 -15.17 -13.62 16.12
N GLY A 159 -15.90 -12.53 16.26
CA GLY A 159 -15.61 -11.45 17.18
C GLY A 159 -16.60 -10.32 16.99
N ASN A 160 -16.47 -9.26 17.80
CA ASN A 160 -17.28 -8.06 17.62
C ASN A 160 -16.46 -7.00 16.86
N PRO A 161 -16.73 -6.75 15.56
CA PRO A 161 -15.97 -5.78 14.76
C PRO A 161 -16.14 -4.32 15.23
N ALA A 162 -17.06 -4.05 16.16
CA ALA A 162 -17.23 -2.72 16.75
C ALA A 162 -16.30 -2.46 17.94
N VAL A 163 -15.57 -3.47 18.44
CA VAL A 163 -14.65 -3.33 19.56
C VAL A 163 -13.22 -3.14 19.02
N PRO A 164 -12.56 -2.02 19.32
CA PRO A 164 -11.20 -1.74 18.83
C PRO A 164 -10.14 -2.36 19.75
N ASP A 165 -10.10 -3.68 19.87
CA ASP A 165 -9.20 -4.43 20.79
C ASP A 165 -8.00 -5.09 20.09
N GLY A 166 -7.79 -4.80 18.80
CA GLY A 166 -6.72 -5.40 17.99
C GLY A 166 -7.09 -6.75 17.38
N GLN A 167 -8.31 -7.26 17.61
CA GLN A 167 -8.85 -8.41 16.90
C GLN A 167 -9.64 -7.96 15.67
N ILE A 168 -9.16 -8.33 14.50
CA ILE A 168 -9.82 -8.02 13.24
C ILE A 168 -10.61 -9.24 12.77
N VAL A 169 -11.91 -9.08 12.65
CA VAL A 169 -12.81 -10.11 12.13
C VAL A 169 -12.62 -10.25 10.61
N ALA A 170 -12.24 -11.45 10.20
CA ALA A 170 -11.99 -11.79 8.81
C ALA A 170 -13.23 -11.66 7.92
N ILE A 171 -13.00 -11.30 6.67
CA ILE A 171 -14.02 -11.28 5.63
C ILE A 171 -14.35 -12.73 5.25
N THR A 172 -15.63 -13.10 5.35
CA THR A 172 -16.09 -14.45 4.99
C THR A 172 -15.83 -14.73 3.51
N GLY A 173 -15.14 -15.83 3.21
CA GLY A 173 -14.77 -16.19 1.84
C GLY A 173 -13.53 -15.45 1.30
N ALA A 174 -12.93 -14.54 2.07
CA ALA A 174 -11.72 -13.79 1.69
C ALA A 174 -10.69 -13.73 2.85
N THR A 175 -10.45 -14.88 3.49
CA THR A 175 -9.54 -14.97 4.65
C THR A 175 -8.10 -14.63 4.29
N VAL A 176 -7.62 -15.01 3.10
CA VAL A 176 -6.23 -14.73 2.68
C VAL A 176 -6.01 -13.23 2.50
N SER A 177 -6.93 -12.54 1.83
CA SER A 177 -6.86 -11.08 1.65
C SER A 177 -6.99 -10.35 2.99
N SER A 178 -7.85 -10.85 3.90
CA SER A 178 -7.97 -10.30 5.26
C SER A 178 -6.67 -10.48 6.06
N GLN A 179 -6.05 -11.66 5.98
CA GLN A 179 -4.80 -11.96 6.65
C GLN A 179 -3.67 -11.09 6.11
N ALA A 180 -3.61 -10.91 4.78
CA ALA A 180 -2.60 -10.06 4.14
C ALA A 180 -2.64 -8.63 4.67
N VAL A 181 -3.83 -8.03 4.87
CA VAL A 181 -3.94 -6.69 5.46
C VAL A 181 -3.38 -6.68 6.89
N VAL A 182 -3.77 -7.64 7.74
CA VAL A 182 -3.23 -7.75 9.11
C VAL A 182 -1.72 -7.92 9.12
N ASP A 183 -1.17 -8.73 8.22
CA ASP A 183 0.28 -8.95 8.11
C ASP A 183 1.02 -7.70 7.64
N ILE A 184 0.44 -6.93 6.72
CA ILE A 184 0.97 -5.62 6.31
C ILE A 184 1.05 -4.68 7.51
N PHE A 185 -0.03 -4.56 8.29
CA PHE A 185 -0.01 -3.75 9.52
C PHE A 185 1.08 -4.21 10.49
N ASN A 186 1.15 -5.51 10.77
CA ASN A 186 2.12 -6.07 11.71
C ASN A 186 3.57 -5.88 11.25
N THR A 187 3.82 -5.94 9.94
CA THR A 187 5.15 -5.74 9.36
C THR A 187 5.60 -4.29 9.46
N PHE A 188 4.70 -3.34 9.15
CA PHE A 188 5.04 -1.92 9.07
C PHE A 188 5.03 -1.24 10.44
N LEU A 189 4.02 -1.49 11.28
CA LEU A 189 3.91 -0.86 12.60
C LEU A 189 5.10 -1.19 13.51
N THR A 190 5.62 -2.42 13.43
CA THR A 190 6.75 -2.86 14.27
C THR A 190 8.10 -2.30 13.84
N GLN A 191 8.23 -1.83 12.60
CA GLN A 191 9.48 -1.32 12.04
C GLN A 191 9.51 0.21 11.94
N ILE A 192 8.34 0.85 11.95
CA ILE A 192 8.21 2.31 11.85
C ILE A 192 8.16 2.98 13.23
N LYS A 193 7.62 2.30 14.24
CA LYS A 193 7.61 2.77 15.64
C LYS A 193 9.04 2.82 16.20
#